data_AF-A0A660QZ97-F1
#
_entry.id   AF-A0A660QZ97-F1
#
_cell.length_a   1.000
_cell.length_b   1.000
_cell.length_c   1.000
_cell.angle_alpha   90.00
_cell.angle_beta   90.00
_cell.angle_gamma   90.00
#
_symmetry.space_group_name_H-M   'P 1'
#
loop_
_entity.id
_entity.type
_entity.pdbx_description
1 polymer ?
#
loop_
_entity_poly.entity_id
_entity_poly.type
_entity_poly.pdbx_seq_one_letter_code
_entity_poly.pdbx_strand_id
1 'polypeptide(L)'
;MNKKYSILHLPLLSFFSKRLYRDVGQNWKGANMTYLFLLLAICCIPPTLSLRQDMIQSLDSNQVQFINQLPDIHIKNGRVEIDQQQPYHITRNGETVAIIDTTGSMNYIDDKSVVALLTESELIVRRGKNQFNTLDLSQVSEFHLNKHIANQWIQMTKNSLAPLSYGIFLLLSYTFTVLVMLLTAIVGLILSAAMHSSLKFSGILRIAAAAATPAIILIAVSIALGRTIPGLIYIAVTLLYLLIGIMSCAKPAEEEEIPKLRLTGLLGEEEHGERHTHAA
;
A
#
# COMPACT_ATOMS: atom_id res chain seq x y z
N MET A 1 27.59 -19.83 -9.27
CA MET A 1 26.40 -18.99 -8.97
C MET A 1 26.90 -17.82 -8.15
N ASN A 2 27.18 -16.66 -8.78
CA ASN A 2 28.01 -15.61 -8.17
C ASN A 2 27.17 -14.37 -7.83
N LYS A 3 26.26 -14.50 -6.87
CA LYS A 3 25.51 -13.37 -6.30
C LYS A 3 26.49 -12.46 -5.56
N LYS A 4 26.56 -11.17 -5.93
CA LYS A 4 27.48 -10.19 -5.33
C LYS A 4 26.84 -9.33 -4.25
N TYR A 5 25.54 -9.09 -4.32
CA TYR A 5 24.81 -8.22 -3.38
C TYR A 5 23.71 -8.98 -2.64
N SER A 6 23.33 -8.53 -1.45
CA SER A 6 22.21 -9.07 -0.68
C SER A 6 20.97 -8.17 -0.75
N ILE A 7 19.82 -8.67 -0.29
CA ILE A 7 18.56 -7.91 -0.25
C ILE A 7 18.64 -6.63 0.61
N LEU A 8 19.55 -6.60 1.60
CA LEU A 8 19.72 -5.43 2.49
C LEU A 8 20.37 -4.25 1.77
N HIS A 9 21.02 -4.48 0.64
CA HIS A 9 21.66 -3.42 -0.14
C HIS A 9 20.68 -2.69 -1.04
N LEU A 10 19.53 -3.30 -1.36
CA LEU A 10 18.54 -2.75 -2.30
C LEU A 10 18.03 -1.37 -1.90
N PRO A 11 17.62 -1.10 -0.64
CA PRO A 11 17.04 0.19 -0.27
C PRO A 11 17.95 1.40 -0.56
N LEU A 12 19.27 1.22 -0.44
CA LEU A 12 20.23 2.30 -0.65
C LEU A 12 20.80 2.28 -2.08
N LEU A 13 21.24 1.10 -2.54
CA LEU A 13 21.94 1.00 -3.81
C LEU A 13 21.00 0.99 -5.03
N SER A 14 19.68 0.81 -4.86
CA SER A 14 18.72 0.98 -5.97
C SER A 14 18.78 2.39 -6.56
N PHE A 15 19.10 3.40 -5.76
CA PHE A 15 19.20 4.77 -6.25
C PHE A 15 20.45 5.01 -7.11
N PHE A 16 21.52 4.24 -6.91
CA PHE A 16 22.86 4.65 -7.37
C PHE A 16 23.66 3.57 -8.12
N SER A 17 23.29 2.29 -8.05
CA SER A 17 24.17 1.20 -8.48
C SER A 17 23.63 0.40 -9.68
N LYS A 18 24.16 0.71 -10.87
CA LYS A 18 23.99 -0.12 -12.07
C LYS A 18 24.49 -1.57 -11.86
N ARG A 19 25.56 -1.74 -11.07
CA ARG A 19 26.14 -3.06 -10.75
C ARG A 19 25.17 -3.92 -9.94
N LEU A 20 24.42 -3.31 -9.02
CA LEU A 20 23.37 -3.99 -8.27
C LEU A 20 22.28 -4.49 -9.22
N TYR A 21 21.76 -3.62 -10.10
CA TYR A 21 20.73 -4.02 -11.06
C TYR A 21 21.17 -5.17 -11.96
N ARG A 22 22.43 -5.16 -12.41
CA ARG A 22 23.00 -6.27 -13.18
C ARG A 22 23.02 -7.58 -12.41
N ASP A 23 23.46 -7.54 -11.15
CA ASP A 23 23.48 -8.72 -10.27
C ASP A 23 22.06 -9.25 -9.99
N VAL A 24 21.11 -8.34 -9.72
CA VAL A 24 19.69 -8.66 -9.48
C VAL A 24 19.05 -9.31 -10.71
N GLY A 25 19.26 -8.76 -11.91
CA GLY A 25 18.69 -9.28 -13.14
C GLY A 25 19.25 -10.65 -13.54
N GLN A 26 20.56 -10.84 -13.43
CA GLN A 26 21.27 -11.98 -14.01
C GLN A 26 21.54 -13.12 -13.01
N ASN A 27 21.85 -12.81 -11.74
CA ASN A 27 22.41 -13.78 -10.79
C ASN A 27 21.44 -14.21 -9.68
N TRP A 28 20.40 -13.43 -9.40
CA TRP A 28 19.46 -13.74 -8.31
C TRP A 28 18.44 -14.80 -8.73
N LYS A 29 17.80 -15.45 -7.75
CA LYS A 29 16.72 -16.43 -7.95
C LYS A 29 15.42 -15.91 -7.32
N GLY A 30 14.27 -16.36 -7.83
CA GLY A 30 12.95 -15.88 -7.41
C GLY A 30 12.63 -14.47 -7.93
N ALA A 31 11.65 -13.80 -7.33
CA ALA A 31 11.16 -12.48 -7.76
C ALA A 31 11.33 -11.38 -6.69
N ASN A 32 12.18 -11.60 -5.69
CA ASN A 32 12.43 -10.65 -4.58
C ASN A 32 11.21 -10.31 -3.73
N MET A 33 10.24 -11.23 -3.65
CA MET A 33 8.98 -11.05 -2.94
C MET A 33 9.16 -10.79 -1.44
N THR A 34 10.04 -11.54 -0.77
CA THR A 34 10.36 -11.31 0.65
C THR A 34 10.98 -9.94 0.88
N TYR A 35 11.88 -9.50 -0.01
CA TYR A 35 12.46 -8.17 0.08
C TYR A 35 11.38 -7.08 -0.03
N LEU A 36 10.51 -7.20 -1.03
CA LEU A 36 9.44 -6.24 -1.23
C LEU A 36 8.50 -6.15 -0.03
N PHE A 37 8.14 -7.31 0.54
CA PHE A 37 7.33 -7.36 1.75
C PHE A 37 8.00 -6.61 2.91
N LEU A 38 9.30 -6.83 3.14
CA LEU A 38 10.06 -6.13 4.19
C LEU A 38 10.17 -4.63 3.93
N LEU A 39 10.41 -4.22 2.69
CA LEU A 39 10.45 -2.81 2.31
C LEU A 39 9.11 -2.13 2.61
N LEU A 40 8.00 -2.76 2.22
CA LEU A 40 6.65 -2.26 2.48
C LEU A 40 6.30 -2.28 3.96
N ALA A 41 6.73 -3.29 4.73
CA ALA A 41 6.53 -3.31 6.18
C ALA A 41 7.12 -2.06 6.84
N ILE A 42 8.26 -1.56 6.37
CA ILE A 42 8.83 -0.31 6.88
C ILE A 42 8.11 0.91 6.30
N CYS A 43 7.90 0.93 4.97
CA CYS A 43 7.37 2.10 4.26
C CYS A 43 5.87 2.35 4.46
N CYS A 44 5.11 1.36 4.90
CA CYS A 44 3.69 1.49 5.23
C CYS A 44 3.44 2.16 6.59
N ILE A 45 4.46 2.29 7.45
CA ILE A 45 4.31 2.88 8.79
C ILE A 45 3.77 4.32 8.72
N PRO A 46 4.40 5.27 7.98
CA PRO A 46 3.89 6.65 7.94
C PRO A 46 2.47 6.77 7.37
N PRO A 47 2.12 6.12 6.22
CA PRO A 47 0.75 6.12 5.71
C PRO A 47 -0.28 5.58 6.71
N THR A 48 0.03 4.49 7.42
CA THR A 48 -0.90 3.95 8.42
C THR A 48 -1.08 4.89 9.61
N LEU A 49 -0.01 5.55 10.06
CA LEU A 49 -0.10 6.53 11.15
C LEU A 49 -0.91 7.76 10.73
N SER A 50 -0.71 8.27 9.51
CA SER A 50 -1.49 9.38 8.95
C SER A 50 -2.98 9.01 8.88
N LEU A 51 -3.31 7.86 8.29
CA LEU A 51 -4.69 7.38 8.20
C LEU A 51 -5.34 7.24 9.58
N ARG A 52 -4.58 6.72 10.55
CA ARG A 52 -5.05 6.60 11.94
C ARG A 52 -5.34 7.97 12.56
N GLN A 53 -4.48 8.95 12.35
CA GLN A 53 -4.69 10.31 12.86
C GLN A 53 -5.95 10.92 12.25
N ASP A 54 -6.14 10.79 10.94
CA ASP A 54 -7.34 11.29 10.25
C ASP A 54 -8.62 10.63 10.78
N MET A 55 -8.59 9.31 11.00
CA MET A 55 -9.70 8.56 11.60
C MET A 55 -9.99 8.99 13.04
N ILE A 56 -8.96 9.13 13.88
CA ILE A 56 -9.13 9.55 15.29
C ILE A 56 -9.66 10.98 15.36
N GLN A 57 -9.10 11.91 14.57
CA GLN A 57 -9.56 13.29 14.53
C GLN A 57 -11.03 13.39 14.10
N SER A 58 -11.44 12.57 13.12
CA SER A 58 -12.84 12.47 12.69
C SER A 58 -13.77 11.95 13.79
N LEU A 59 -13.27 11.08 14.68
CA LEU A 59 -14.01 10.55 15.83
C LEU A 59 -14.07 11.58 16.98
N ASP A 60 -12.95 12.22 17.33
CA ASP A 60 -12.83 13.09 18.52
C ASP A 60 -13.57 14.41 18.38
N SER A 61 -13.64 15.02 17.19
CA SER A 61 -14.34 16.30 17.01
C SER A 61 -15.86 16.20 17.19
N ASN A 62 -16.42 14.98 17.21
CA ASN A 62 -17.86 14.74 17.11
C ASN A 62 -18.45 13.83 18.20
N GLN A 63 -17.66 12.93 18.79
CA GLN A 63 -18.17 11.92 19.72
C GLN A 63 -18.28 12.39 21.18
N VAL A 64 -17.41 13.30 21.63
CA VAL A 64 -17.38 13.72 23.05
C VAL A 64 -18.72 14.33 23.47
N GLN A 65 -19.36 15.12 22.59
CA GLN A 65 -20.67 15.71 22.89
C GLN A 65 -21.77 14.62 22.97
N PHE A 66 -21.80 13.68 22.03
CA PHE A 66 -22.81 12.63 21.98
C PHE A 66 -22.74 11.69 23.20
N ILE A 67 -21.55 11.19 23.54
CA ILE A 67 -21.38 10.24 24.67
C ILE A 67 -21.69 10.91 26.00
N ASN A 68 -21.41 12.21 26.14
CA ASN A 68 -21.71 12.94 27.36
C ASN A 68 -23.21 13.11 27.61
N GLN A 69 -24.03 13.06 26.57
CA GLN A 69 -25.50 13.15 26.64
C GLN A 69 -26.17 11.77 26.74
N LEU A 70 -25.40 10.66 26.68
CA LEU A 70 -25.99 9.33 26.72
C LEU A 70 -26.51 9.01 28.13
N PRO A 71 -27.83 8.79 28.31
CA PRO A 71 -28.38 8.41 29.60
C PRO A 71 -28.02 6.97 29.95
N ASP A 72 -28.38 6.54 31.15
CA ASP A 72 -28.30 5.13 31.52
C ASP A 72 -29.45 4.36 30.87
N ILE A 73 -29.13 3.47 29.93
CA ILE A 73 -30.10 2.70 29.14
C ILE A 73 -30.03 1.23 29.54
N HIS A 74 -31.14 0.69 30.03
CA HIS A 74 -31.30 -0.72 30.36
C HIS A 74 -32.28 -1.34 29.38
N ILE A 75 -31.95 -2.50 28.81
CA ILE A 75 -32.88 -3.31 28.03
C ILE A 75 -33.07 -4.62 28.78
N LYS A 76 -34.31 -4.91 29.20
CA LYS A 76 -34.67 -6.14 29.91
C LYS A 76 -35.85 -6.80 29.23
N ASN A 77 -35.67 -8.04 28.79
CA ASN A 77 -36.69 -8.81 28.07
C ASN A 77 -37.32 -8.01 26.90
N GLY A 78 -36.46 -7.33 26.14
CA GLY A 78 -36.81 -6.51 24.99
C GLY A 78 -37.50 -5.18 25.29
N ARG A 79 -37.56 -4.74 26.55
CA ARG A 79 -38.06 -3.41 26.93
C ARG A 79 -36.93 -2.49 27.36
N VAL A 80 -36.92 -1.28 26.82
CA VAL A 80 -36.00 -0.20 27.17
C VAL A 80 -36.51 0.53 28.41
N GLU A 81 -35.64 0.69 29.40
CA GLU A 81 -35.86 1.46 30.63
C GLU A 81 -34.80 2.57 30.71
N ILE A 82 -35.25 3.82 30.89
CA ILE A 82 -34.38 4.99 31.12
C ILE A 82 -34.93 5.86 32.24
N ASP A 83 -34.04 6.43 33.06
CA ASP A 83 -34.38 7.38 34.13
C ASP A 83 -34.08 8.82 33.66
N GLN A 84 -34.89 9.31 32.72
CA GLN A 84 -34.84 10.67 32.17
C GLN A 84 -36.23 11.16 31.79
N GLN A 85 -36.39 12.49 31.69
CA GLN A 85 -37.59 13.09 31.12
C GLN A 85 -37.68 12.78 29.63
N GLN A 86 -38.85 12.29 29.20
CA GLN A 86 -39.09 11.82 27.83
C GLN A 86 -40.06 12.73 27.06
N PRO A 87 -39.92 12.88 25.73
CA PRO A 87 -38.85 12.31 24.90
C PRO A 87 -37.48 12.95 25.20
N TYR A 88 -36.45 12.12 25.29
CA TYR A 88 -35.09 12.57 25.58
C TYR A 88 -34.34 12.84 24.27
N HIS A 89 -33.83 14.05 24.09
CA HIS A 89 -33.18 14.49 22.85
C HIS A 89 -31.67 14.57 23.01
N ILE A 90 -30.95 13.84 22.16
CA ILE A 90 -29.49 13.93 22.05
C ILE A 90 -29.15 14.85 20.87
N THR A 91 -28.36 15.88 21.15
CA THR A 91 -28.03 16.94 20.19
C THR A 91 -26.56 16.93 19.78
N ARG A 92 -26.28 17.44 18.58
CA ARG A 92 -24.94 17.70 18.07
C ARG A 92 -24.94 19.02 17.31
N ASN A 93 -24.06 19.94 17.68
CA ASN A 93 -23.99 21.29 17.09
C ASN A 93 -25.34 22.04 17.10
N GLY A 94 -26.19 21.81 18.11
CA GLY A 94 -27.50 22.45 18.24
C GLY A 94 -28.66 21.76 17.50
N GLU A 95 -28.39 20.72 16.70
CA GLU A 95 -29.42 19.92 16.03
C GLU A 95 -29.64 18.58 16.76
N THR A 96 -30.89 18.12 16.83
CA THR A 96 -31.22 16.80 17.39
C THR A 96 -30.77 15.70 16.44
N VAL A 97 -29.94 14.77 16.92
CA VAL A 97 -29.42 13.65 16.12
C VAL A 97 -29.96 12.30 16.55
N ALA A 98 -30.36 12.15 17.82
CA ALA A 98 -31.01 10.94 18.30
C ALA A 98 -32.09 11.29 19.33
N ILE A 99 -33.11 10.45 19.41
CA ILE A 99 -34.24 10.60 20.33
C ILE A 99 -34.46 9.27 21.05
N ILE A 100 -34.79 9.34 22.34
CA ILE A 100 -35.22 8.18 23.12
C ILE A 100 -36.62 8.47 23.67
N ASP A 101 -37.59 7.64 23.32
CA ASP A 101 -38.98 7.74 23.78
C ASP A 101 -39.62 6.37 23.98
N THR A 102 -39.57 5.88 25.23
CA THR A 102 -40.21 4.65 25.67
C THR A 102 -41.68 4.86 26.10
N THR A 103 -42.23 6.08 25.99
CA THR A 103 -43.64 6.36 26.34
C THR A 103 -44.61 6.06 25.21
N GLY A 104 -44.09 5.88 23.99
CA GLY A 104 -44.89 5.67 22.78
C GLY A 104 -45.49 6.94 22.19
N SER A 105 -45.06 8.12 22.64
CA SER A 105 -45.50 9.41 22.08
C SER A 105 -44.98 9.65 20.66
N MET A 106 -43.83 9.04 20.31
CA MET A 106 -43.19 9.13 19.01
C MET A 106 -42.68 7.76 18.51
N ASN A 107 -43.14 7.37 17.31
CA ASN A 107 -42.79 6.09 16.68
C ASN A 107 -42.21 6.28 15.26
N TYR A 108 -41.83 7.50 14.88
CA TYR A 108 -41.30 7.82 13.56
C TYR A 108 -40.25 8.92 13.63
N ILE A 109 -39.46 9.06 12.57
CA ILE A 109 -38.45 10.11 12.43
C ILE A 109 -38.83 11.04 11.27
N ASP A 110 -39.27 12.25 11.57
CA ASP A 110 -39.62 13.30 10.61
C ASP A 110 -38.46 14.24 10.28
N ASP A 111 -37.65 14.60 11.27
CA ASP A 111 -36.49 15.46 11.10
C ASP A 111 -35.37 14.72 10.36
N LYS A 112 -34.76 15.40 9.41
CA LYS A 112 -33.62 14.91 8.62
C LYS A 112 -32.35 14.84 9.44
N SER A 113 -32.19 15.67 10.48
CA SER A 113 -31.02 15.63 11.36
C SER A 113 -31.04 14.41 12.27
N VAL A 114 -32.23 13.88 12.57
CA VAL A 114 -32.39 12.71 13.45
C VAL A 114 -32.06 11.43 12.68
N VAL A 115 -31.06 10.71 13.18
CA VAL A 115 -30.56 9.46 12.60
C VAL A 115 -30.99 8.23 13.38
N ALA A 116 -31.43 8.38 14.62
CA ALA A 116 -31.86 7.27 15.47
C ALA A 116 -33.04 7.65 16.38
N LEU A 117 -34.01 6.75 16.51
CA LEU A 117 -35.08 6.79 17.51
C LEU A 117 -35.09 5.45 18.26
N LEU A 118 -34.97 5.50 19.58
CA LEU A 118 -35.09 4.34 20.46
C LEU A 118 -36.45 4.39 21.17
N THR A 119 -37.31 3.42 20.89
CA THR A 119 -38.63 3.27 21.52
C THR A 119 -38.56 2.25 22.66
N GLU A 120 -39.71 1.88 23.25
CA GLU A 120 -39.76 0.84 24.29
C GLU A 120 -39.18 -0.50 23.78
N SER A 121 -39.44 -0.88 22.52
CA SER A 121 -39.10 -2.20 21.99
C SER A 121 -38.34 -2.19 20.67
N GLU A 122 -38.08 -1.02 20.08
CA GLU A 122 -37.45 -0.94 18.76
C GLU A 122 -36.37 0.14 18.71
N LEU A 123 -35.32 -0.12 17.92
CA LEU A 123 -34.35 0.88 17.51
C LEU A 123 -34.50 1.17 16.02
N ILE A 124 -34.97 2.37 15.69
CA ILE A 124 -35.17 2.83 14.31
C ILE A 124 -33.97 3.68 13.89
N VAL A 125 -33.23 3.25 12.88
CA VAL A 125 -32.02 3.94 12.37
C VAL A 125 -32.21 4.37 10.93
N ARG A 126 -32.02 5.66 10.66
CA ARG A 126 -32.03 6.23 9.30
C ARG A 126 -30.75 5.85 8.55
N ARG A 127 -30.88 5.21 7.39
CA ARG A 127 -29.76 4.83 6.49
C ARG A 127 -29.63 5.73 5.26
N GLY A 128 -30.69 6.43 4.90
CA GLY A 128 -30.74 7.35 3.76
C GLY A 128 -31.91 8.33 3.90
N LYS A 129 -32.16 9.16 2.88
CA LYS A 129 -33.16 10.25 2.94
C LYS A 129 -34.51 9.79 3.52
N ASN A 130 -35.03 8.67 3.02
CA ASN A 130 -36.28 8.04 3.48
C ASN A 130 -36.11 6.52 3.70
N GLN A 131 -34.93 6.06 4.09
CA GLN A 131 -34.66 4.64 4.34
C GLN A 131 -34.37 4.43 5.81
N PHE A 132 -35.09 3.50 6.43
CA PHE A 132 -35.01 3.19 7.85
C PHE A 132 -34.77 1.70 8.05
N ASN A 133 -33.92 1.37 9.00
CA ASN A 133 -33.75 0.03 9.51
C ASN A 133 -34.31 0.00 10.93
N THR A 134 -35.32 -0.82 11.17
CA THR A 134 -35.85 -1.07 12.51
C THR A 134 -35.24 -2.36 13.04
N LEU A 135 -34.63 -2.28 14.22
CA LEU A 135 -34.20 -3.44 14.98
C LEU A 135 -35.21 -3.69 16.09
N ASP A 136 -35.85 -4.86 16.06
CA ASP A 136 -36.70 -5.34 17.14
C ASP A 136 -35.81 -5.80 18.32
N LEU A 137 -36.09 -5.27 19.50
CA LEU A 137 -35.37 -5.57 20.74
C LEU A 137 -35.96 -6.77 21.48
N SER A 138 -37.06 -7.38 21.02
CA SER A 138 -37.72 -8.53 21.66
C SER A 138 -36.78 -9.70 21.97
N GLN A 139 -35.71 -9.86 21.18
CA GLN A 139 -34.70 -10.92 21.34
C GLN A 139 -33.59 -10.56 22.35
N VAL A 140 -33.57 -9.33 22.88
CA VAL A 140 -32.55 -8.85 23.82
C VAL A 140 -33.01 -9.17 25.25
N SER A 141 -32.38 -10.17 25.87
CA SER A 141 -32.70 -10.58 27.25
C SER A 141 -32.25 -9.54 28.28
N GLU A 142 -30.98 -9.14 28.23
CA GLU A 142 -30.40 -8.16 29.13
C GLU A 142 -29.28 -7.40 28.42
N PHE A 143 -29.36 -6.08 28.39
CA PHE A 143 -28.32 -5.20 27.87
C PHE A 143 -28.27 -3.90 28.66
N HIS A 144 -27.07 -3.46 29.00
CA HIS A 144 -26.83 -2.23 29.74
C HIS A 144 -25.88 -1.35 28.95
N LEU A 145 -26.31 -0.13 28.65
CA LEU A 145 -25.50 0.87 27.97
C LEU A 145 -25.51 2.16 28.75
N ASN A 146 -24.34 2.55 29.22
CA ASN A 146 -24.11 3.84 29.84
C ASN A 146 -22.87 4.51 29.24
N LYS A 147 -22.64 5.74 29.66
CA LYS A 147 -21.47 6.54 29.27
C LYS A 147 -20.13 5.82 29.50
N HIS A 148 -19.98 5.06 30.58
CA HIS A 148 -18.73 4.35 30.88
C HIS A 148 -18.48 3.22 29.89
N ILE A 149 -19.48 2.37 29.65
CA ILE A 149 -19.42 1.25 28.71
C ILE A 149 -19.19 1.78 27.28
N ALA A 150 -19.92 2.82 26.87
CA ALA A 150 -19.74 3.45 25.56
C ALA A 150 -18.31 3.97 25.36
N ASN A 151 -17.74 4.63 26.38
CA ASN A 151 -16.35 5.07 26.36
C ASN A 151 -15.37 3.90 26.30
N GLN A 152 -15.58 2.84 27.08
CA GLN A 152 -14.74 1.64 27.05
C GLN A 152 -14.71 1.01 25.65
N TRP A 153 -15.88 0.87 25.01
CA TRP A 153 -15.98 0.31 23.66
C TRP A 153 -15.25 1.17 22.63
N ILE A 154 -15.35 2.49 22.75
CA ILE A 154 -14.63 3.41 21.85
C ILE A 154 -13.13 3.32 22.07
N GLN A 155 -12.65 3.27 23.32
CA GLN A 155 -11.23 3.11 23.60
C GLN A 155 -10.70 1.76 23.12
N MET A 156 -11.44 0.68 23.34
CA MET A 156 -11.13 -0.64 22.80
C MET A 156 -11.06 -0.61 21.27
N THR A 157 -12.02 0.06 20.63
CA THR A 157 -12.04 0.24 19.17
C THR A 157 -10.80 1.00 18.70
N LYS A 158 -10.48 2.15 19.32
CA LYS A 158 -9.29 2.97 18.98
C LYS A 158 -7.98 2.20 19.14
N ASN A 159 -7.87 1.35 20.16
CA ASN A 159 -6.68 0.57 20.45
C ASN A 159 -6.52 -0.62 19.50
N SER A 160 -7.60 -1.35 19.23
CA SER A 160 -7.59 -2.53 18.34
C SER A 160 -7.50 -2.15 16.86
N LEU A 161 -8.03 -0.98 16.48
CA LEU A 161 -8.00 -0.50 15.10
C LEU A 161 -6.56 -0.30 14.60
N ALA A 162 -5.62 0.09 15.45
CA ALA A 162 -4.24 0.39 15.05
C ALA A 162 -3.48 -0.83 14.49
N PRO A 163 -3.30 -1.95 15.23
CA PRO A 163 -2.59 -3.11 14.69
C PRO A 163 -3.35 -3.79 13.54
N LEU A 164 -4.68 -3.83 13.61
CA LEU A 164 -5.51 -4.47 12.59
C LEU A 164 -5.47 -3.69 11.26
N SER A 165 -5.62 -2.36 11.32
CA SER A 165 -5.53 -1.50 10.13
C SER A 165 -4.15 -1.55 9.50
N TYR A 166 -3.07 -1.59 10.30
CA TYR A 166 -1.72 -1.76 9.79
C TYR A 166 -1.54 -3.08 9.02
N GLY A 167 -1.95 -4.21 9.61
CA GLY A 167 -1.83 -5.52 8.97
C GLY A 167 -2.60 -5.61 7.66
N ILE A 168 -3.84 -5.13 7.65
CA ILE A 168 -4.69 -5.09 6.45
C ILE A 168 -4.07 -4.17 5.39
N PHE A 169 -3.64 -2.97 5.78
CA PHE A 169 -3.04 -2.00 4.87
C PHE A 169 -1.74 -2.52 4.25
N LEU A 170 -0.89 -3.18 5.04
CA LEU A 170 0.34 -3.81 4.55
C LEU A 170 0.03 -4.92 3.53
N LEU A 171 -0.92 -5.81 3.84
CA LEU A 171 -1.30 -6.91 2.92
C LEU A 171 -1.89 -6.39 1.62
N LEU A 172 -2.78 -5.38 1.68
CA LEU A 172 -3.35 -4.76 0.49
C LEU A 172 -2.27 -4.04 -0.33
N SER A 173 -1.41 -3.27 0.33
CA SER A 173 -0.30 -2.57 -0.33
C SER A 173 0.68 -3.54 -0.99
N TYR A 174 0.99 -4.65 -0.32
CA TYR A 174 1.84 -5.70 -0.87
C TYR A 174 1.20 -6.36 -2.10
N THR A 175 -0.05 -6.79 -1.99
CA THR A 175 -0.79 -7.41 -3.11
C THR A 175 -0.87 -6.47 -4.32
N PHE A 176 -1.23 -5.20 -4.07
CA PHE A 176 -1.30 -4.18 -5.11
C PHE A 176 0.07 -3.93 -5.76
N THR A 177 1.13 -3.80 -4.96
CA THR A 177 2.48 -3.57 -5.47
C THR A 177 2.97 -4.76 -6.31
N VAL A 178 2.68 -6.00 -5.89
CA VAL A 178 2.99 -7.20 -6.69
C VAL A 178 2.28 -7.17 -8.03
N LEU A 179 0.98 -6.81 -8.07
CA LEU A 179 0.24 -6.67 -9.32
C LEU A 179 0.86 -5.60 -10.23
N VAL A 180 1.16 -4.42 -9.68
CA VAL A 180 1.81 -3.32 -10.43
C VAL A 180 3.18 -3.73 -10.95
N MET A 181 3.98 -4.47 -10.18
CA MET A 181 5.27 -4.97 -10.62
C MET A 181 5.16 -5.98 -11.77
N LEU A 182 4.13 -6.85 -11.77
CA LEU A 182 3.90 -7.77 -12.88
C LEU A 182 3.59 -7.01 -14.17
N LEU A 183 2.73 -5.99 -14.09
CA LEU A 183 2.43 -5.10 -15.22
C LEU A 183 3.69 -4.33 -15.67
N THR A 184 4.47 -3.83 -14.71
CA THR A 184 5.74 -3.13 -14.96
C THR A 184 6.76 -4.04 -15.64
N ALA A 185 6.81 -5.31 -15.27
CA ALA A 185 7.69 -6.29 -15.90
C ALA A 185 7.28 -6.61 -17.35
N ILE A 186 5.98 -6.55 -17.68
CA ILE A 186 5.50 -6.65 -19.06
C ILE A 186 6.00 -5.45 -19.88
N VAL A 187 5.88 -4.22 -19.35
CA VAL A 187 6.49 -3.03 -19.97
C VAL A 187 8.01 -3.20 -20.13
N GLY A 188 8.66 -3.77 -19.11
CA GLY A 188 10.08 -4.08 -19.13
C GLY A 188 10.48 -5.09 -20.22
N LEU A 189 9.61 -6.03 -20.62
CA LEU A 189 9.89 -6.93 -21.76
C LEU A 189 10.02 -6.14 -23.07
N ILE A 190 9.12 -5.16 -23.29
CA ILE A 190 9.15 -4.29 -24.47
C ILE A 190 10.45 -3.50 -24.48
N LEU A 191 10.83 -2.91 -23.34
CA LEU A 191 12.10 -2.18 -23.20
C LEU A 191 13.31 -3.09 -23.41
N SER A 192 13.30 -4.31 -22.84
CA SER A 192 14.40 -5.27 -23.01
C SER A 192 14.60 -5.66 -24.47
N ALA A 193 13.51 -5.85 -25.22
CA ALA A 193 13.55 -6.14 -26.65
C ALA A 193 14.13 -4.97 -27.45
N ALA A 194 13.68 -3.74 -27.17
CA ALA A 194 14.18 -2.52 -27.81
C ALA A 194 15.67 -2.25 -27.51
N MET A 195 16.18 -2.72 -26.37
CA MET A 195 17.56 -2.53 -25.92
C MET A 195 18.48 -3.71 -26.20
N HIS A 196 18.05 -4.70 -26.99
CA HIS A 196 18.82 -5.91 -27.30
C HIS A 196 19.35 -6.66 -26.06
N SER A 197 18.64 -6.59 -24.94
CA SER A 197 19.01 -7.28 -23.72
C SER A 197 18.45 -8.70 -23.72
N SER A 198 19.26 -9.69 -23.36
CA SER A 198 18.87 -11.11 -23.33
C SER A 198 18.11 -11.51 -22.05
N LEU A 199 17.50 -10.55 -21.35
CA LEU A 199 16.79 -10.81 -20.10
C LEU A 199 15.44 -11.49 -20.36
N LYS A 200 15.20 -12.59 -19.66
CA LYS A 200 13.89 -13.24 -19.60
C LYS A 200 12.98 -12.48 -18.63
N PHE A 201 11.67 -12.70 -18.72
CA PHE A 201 10.66 -12.10 -17.83
C PHE A 201 11.03 -12.21 -16.34
N SER A 202 11.57 -13.36 -15.89
CA SER A 202 11.98 -13.54 -14.49
C SER A 202 13.13 -12.61 -14.06
N GLY A 203 14.07 -12.29 -14.95
CA GLY A 203 15.12 -11.30 -14.69
C GLY A 203 14.57 -9.88 -14.64
N ILE A 204 13.65 -9.55 -15.56
CA ILE A 204 12.99 -8.25 -15.62
C ILE A 204 12.11 -8.03 -14.39
N LEU A 205 11.38 -9.04 -13.94
CA LEU A 205 10.55 -8.96 -12.73
C LEU A 205 11.38 -8.69 -11.47
N ARG A 206 12.58 -9.27 -11.37
CA ARG A 206 13.52 -8.96 -10.27
C ARG A 206 14.00 -7.51 -10.32
N ILE A 207 14.31 -7.02 -11.53
CA ILE A 207 14.71 -5.64 -11.75
C ILE A 207 13.54 -4.70 -11.41
N ALA A 208 12.31 -5.03 -11.79
CA ALA A 208 11.11 -4.26 -11.48
C ALA A 208 10.92 -4.11 -9.96
N ALA A 209 11.13 -5.17 -9.18
CA ALA A 209 11.09 -5.09 -7.71
C ALA A 209 12.17 -4.17 -7.13
N ALA A 210 13.38 -4.20 -7.70
CA ALA A 210 14.44 -3.26 -7.32
C ALA A 210 14.14 -1.82 -7.78
N ALA A 211 13.53 -1.64 -8.95
CA ALA A 211 13.20 -0.35 -9.54
C ALA A 211 12.02 0.35 -8.86
N ALA A 212 11.09 -0.40 -8.27
CA ALA A 212 10.01 0.15 -7.46
C ALA A 212 10.50 0.74 -6.13
N THR A 213 11.70 0.37 -5.67
CA THR A 213 12.22 0.75 -4.34
C THR A 213 12.29 2.27 -4.14
N PRO A 214 12.89 3.06 -5.06
CA PRO A 214 12.90 4.52 -4.94
C PRO A 214 11.51 5.14 -4.88
N ALA A 215 10.55 4.65 -5.67
CA ALA A 215 9.20 5.17 -5.67
C ALA A 215 8.45 4.85 -4.36
N ILE A 216 8.58 3.63 -3.84
CA ILE A 216 7.98 3.22 -2.55
C ILE A 216 8.51 4.08 -1.40
N ILE A 217 9.84 4.29 -1.35
CA ILE A 217 10.46 5.15 -0.34
C ILE A 217 9.99 6.60 -0.51
N LEU A 218 9.93 7.10 -1.75
CA LEU A 218 9.46 8.46 -2.02
C LEU A 218 8.00 8.66 -1.57
N ILE A 219 7.10 7.69 -1.80
CA ILE A 219 5.72 7.72 -1.31
C ILE A 219 5.70 7.83 0.21
N ALA A 220 6.42 6.93 0.90
CA ALA A 220 6.45 6.89 2.36
C ALA A 220 6.98 8.20 2.96
N VAL A 221 8.07 8.74 2.40
CA VAL A 221 8.64 10.03 2.84
C VAL A 221 7.70 11.19 2.54
N SER A 222 7.07 11.23 1.37
CA SER A 222 6.14 12.31 1.01
C SER A 222 4.97 12.38 1.98
N ILE A 223 4.39 11.22 2.32
CA ILE A 223 3.30 11.13 3.29
C ILE A 223 3.79 11.50 4.70
N ALA A 224 4.98 11.02 5.11
CA ALA A 224 5.57 11.40 6.40
C ALA A 224 5.79 12.92 6.52
N LEU A 225 6.07 13.61 5.41
CA LEU A 225 6.23 15.07 5.34
C LEU A 225 4.91 15.83 5.13
N GLY A 226 3.76 15.13 5.06
CA GLY A 226 2.46 15.74 4.79
C GLY A 226 2.35 16.35 3.39
N ARG A 227 3.14 15.85 2.42
CA ARG A 227 3.17 16.34 1.04
C ARG A 227 2.42 15.40 0.11
N THR A 228 1.60 15.97 -0.76
CA THR A 228 0.92 15.25 -1.83
C THR A 228 1.69 15.42 -3.13
N ILE A 229 2.33 14.35 -3.59
CA ILE A 229 2.98 14.32 -4.91
C ILE A 229 2.04 13.62 -5.90
N PRO A 230 1.86 14.16 -7.12
CA PRO A 230 1.09 13.52 -8.17
C PRO A 230 1.52 12.07 -8.44
N GLY A 231 0.55 11.15 -8.54
CA GLY A 231 0.80 9.71 -8.71
C GLY A 231 1.69 9.36 -9.92
N LEU A 232 1.59 10.15 -10.99
CA LEU A 232 2.40 10.00 -12.21
C LEU A 232 3.91 10.08 -11.94
N ILE A 233 4.35 10.84 -10.93
CA ILE A 233 5.77 10.96 -10.59
C ILE A 233 6.30 9.63 -10.06
N TYR A 234 5.55 8.91 -9.22
CA TYR A 234 5.97 7.61 -8.72
C TYR A 234 6.07 6.56 -9.83
N ILE A 235 5.16 6.60 -10.80
CA ILE A 235 5.20 5.76 -12.00
C ILE A 235 6.44 6.10 -12.84
N ALA A 236 6.67 7.39 -13.11
CA ALA A 236 7.83 7.85 -13.88
C ALA A 236 9.15 7.45 -13.23
N VAL A 237 9.28 7.60 -11.91
CA VAL A 237 10.45 7.16 -11.14
C VAL A 237 10.65 5.65 -11.28
N THR A 238 9.59 4.85 -11.11
CA THR A 238 9.68 3.39 -11.24
C THR A 238 10.14 2.97 -12.64
N LEU A 239 9.56 3.56 -13.69
CA LEU A 239 9.92 3.26 -15.08
C LEU A 239 11.35 3.72 -15.42
N LEU A 240 11.80 4.86 -14.89
CA LEU A 240 13.16 5.35 -15.04
C LEU A 240 14.17 4.34 -14.47
N TYR A 241 13.96 3.88 -13.24
CA TYR A 241 14.85 2.90 -12.62
C TYR A 241 14.76 1.51 -13.26
N LEU A 242 13.58 1.13 -13.78
CA LEU A 242 13.41 -0.09 -14.56
C LEU A 242 14.27 -0.03 -15.83
N LEU A 243 14.19 1.08 -16.56
CA LEU A 243 14.99 1.32 -17.76
C LEU A 243 16.47 1.21 -17.42
N ILE A 244 16.97 1.96 -16.43
CA ILE A 244 18.36 1.91 -15.96
C ILE A 244 18.80 0.47 -15.65
N GLY A 245 17.94 -0.29 -14.98
CA GLY A 245 18.23 -1.68 -14.62
C GLY A 245 18.35 -2.60 -15.83
N ILE A 246 17.50 -2.42 -16.84
CA ILE A 246 17.56 -3.14 -18.12
C ILE A 246 18.83 -2.74 -18.90
N MET A 247 19.14 -1.43 -18.99
CA MET A 247 20.38 -0.97 -19.66
C MET A 247 21.62 -1.57 -19.02
N SER A 248 21.62 -1.70 -17.69
CA SER A 248 22.75 -2.26 -16.93
C SER A 248 23.00 -3.75 -17.23
N CYS A 249 22.02 -4.42 -17.84
CA CYS A 249 22.09 -5.81 -18.28
C CYS A 249 22.29 -5.98 -19.79
N ALA A 250 22.16 -4.91 -20.57
CA ALA A 250 22.41 -4.95 -22.02
C ALA A 250 23.90 -5.23 -22.28
N LYS A 251 24.19 -6.04 -23.31
CA LYS A 251 25.57 -6.21 -23.78
C LYS A 251 26.01 -4.87 -24.42
N PRO A 252 27.27 -4.42 -24.24
CA PRO A 252 27.78 -3.32 -25.02
C PRO A 252 27.60 -3.63 -26.52
N ALA A 253 27.08 -2.67 -27.28
CA ALA A 253 27.19 -2.74 -28.73
C ALA A 253 28.69 -2.65 -29.10
N GLU A 254 29.14 -3.58 -29.93
CA GLU A 254 30.46 -3.68 -30.58
C GLU A 254 31.68 -4.11 -29.72
N GLU A 255 32.06 -5.38 -29.85
CA GLU A 255 33.22 -5.69 -30.70
C GLU A 255 32.63 -6.21 -32.02
N GLU A 256 32.31 -5.31 -32.96
CA GLU A 256 32.44 -5.67 -34.37
C GLU A 256 33.91 -6.04 -34.51
N GLU A 257 34.20 -7.35 -34.60
CA GLU A 257 35.54 -7.80 -34.95
C GLU A 257 35.89 -7.12 -36.28
N ILE A 258 36.67 -6.04 -36.23
CA ILE A 258 37.49 -5.64 -37.36
C ILE A 258 38.24 -6.92 -37.68
N PRO A 259 38.02 -7.56 -38.85
CA PRO A 259 38.74 -8.75 -39.20
C PRO A 259 40.20 -8.36 -39.09
N LYS A 260 40.95 -8.98 -38.17
CA LYS A 260 42.38 -8.79 -38.10
C LYS A 260 42.91 -9.19 -39.47
N LEU A 261 43.09 -8.22 -40.37
CA LEU A 261 43.76 -8.43 -41.64
C LEU A 261 45.10 -9.05 -41.24
N ARG A 262 45.28 -10.33 -41.59
CA ARG A 262 46.54 -11.04 -41.45
C ARG A 262 47.56 -10.35 -42.36
N LEU A 263 48.15 -9.26 -41.86
CA LEU A 263 49.31 -8.60 -42.47
C LEU A 263 50.55 -9.51 -42.48
N THR A 264 50.51 -10.65 -41.77
CA THR A 264 51.54 -11.68 -41.82
C THR A 264 51.60 -12.46 -43.14
N GLY A 265 50.60 -12.33 -44.02
CA GLY A 265 50.62 -12.92 -45.37
C GLY A 265 51.23 -12.02 -46.45
N LEU A 266 51.52 -10.74 -46.15
CA LEU A 266 52.00 -9.75 -47.13
C LEU A 266 53.48 -9.39 -46.97
N LEU A 267 54.18 -9.97 -45.97
CA LEU A 267 55.62 -9.77 -45.75
C LEU A 267 56.41 -11.09 -45.87
N GLY A 268 55.85 -12.07 -46.58
CA GLY A 268 56.38 -13.43 -46.67
C GLY A 268 56.64 -13.88 -48.11
N GLU A 269 57.09 -13.00 -48.99
CA GLU A 269 57.73 -13.36 -50.26
C GLU A 269 58.85 -12.38 -50.54
N GLU A 270 60.07 -12.70 -50.10
CA GLU A 270 61.34 -12.34 -50.73
C GLU A 270 62.48 -12.87 -49.83
N GLU A 271 62.99 -14.06 -50.16
CA GLU A 271 64.39 -14.52 -50.00
C GLU A 271 64.47 -16.04 -49.81
N HIS A 272 64.34 -16.80 -50.90
CA HIS A 272 65.28 -17.91 -51.14
C HIS A 272 65.26 -18.34 -52.61
N GLY A 273 66.07 -17.64 -53.41
CA GLY A 273 66.47 -18.03 -54.75
C GLY A 273 67.98 -17.84 -54.90
N GLU A 274 68.70 -18.97 -55.04
CA GLU A 274 70.01 -19.13 -55.69
C GLU A 274 71.27 -18.47 -55.07
N ARG A 275 72.22 -19.31 -54.62
CA ARG A 275 73.58 -19.39 -55.20
C ARG A 275 74.39 -20.60 -54.69
N HIS A 276 74.43 -21.62 -55.54
CA HIS A 276 75.59 -22.39 -56.00
C HIS A 276 76.99 -22.21 -55.33
N THR A 277 77.54 -23.35 -54.89
CA THR A 277 78.92 -23.91 -55.09
C THR A 277 80.17 -23.06 -54.78
N HIS A 278 81.06 -23.54 -53.88
CA HIS A 278 82.35 -24.20 -54.19
C HIS A 278 83.28 -24.39 -52.96
N ALA A 279 84.04 -25.51 -52.97
CA ALA A 279 85.32 -25.80 -52.30
C ALA A 279 85.32 -25.90 -50.75
N ALA A 280 85.98 -26.87 -50.10
CA ALA A 280 87.04 -27.82 -50.48
C ALA A 280 86.89 -29.14 -49.71
#